data_AF-A0A9C8AB65-F1
#
_entry.id   AF-A0A9C8AB65-F1
#
_cell.length_a   1.000
_cell.length_b   1.000
_cell.length_c   1.000
_cell.angle_alpha   90.00
_cell.angle_beta   90.00
_cell.angle_gamma   90.00
#
_symmetry.space_group_name_H-M   'P 1'
#
loop_
_entity.id
_entity.type
_entity.pdbx_description
1 polymer ?
#
loop_
_entity_poly.entity_id
_entity_poly.type
_entity_poly.pdbx_seq_one_letter_code
_entity_poly.pdbx_strand_id
1 'polypeptide(L)'
;MSEFSITGLIVLGLQKLNPYTNFITDLFIIVCIFLLLFAIYKRGSRLAEITPNLLTGLGVLGIFLGVAIGLSVFDGQDIENSIPRFLGGLGMAFITGVVGIFSALVVKFINRKNAKPADSPSSNITPSDIYRVLTEISEQSAAQKAVLSNMVEQTNTHQQNLQKIITLQTKGLAQEVRLLEEIKQNLTSEDEKSLVTQMQKLRLCAEKSAQDSNQHLVQVIESPMKYFTNTIGEQFGENFKQLNQAVAALVTWQDHSREQMVKMHEQFIYSIDGVEKSHTTLQEMATHIQAIPQTMQQLTQVMQGLHQQLGDMGVHLENFQHVSEQAGEVLPLIETNLDDLTQGMRQQTQRHLELLDTSLETQLDMTEAALEIQLDGFKGLQNRFDELESQLHSGTEKGEAPTSEAPVLESTEAETATVPEEVVPETLDNESAELQQAATTTTQPFNGDDLSSDKPDNYDALQSKAFAFMELGRNKKAIEYFEQAIEFNPEEFSLFYNKACCHALLGEIDSVIVALQEAIYLNSECLEMAKTDSDFENIRYDARFRSLLRGY
;
A
#
# COMPACT_ATOMS: atom_id res chain seq x y z
N MET A 1 20.49 20.29 -61.76
CA MET A 1 19.75 21.28 -60.93
C MET A 1 20.61 21.51 -59.70
N SER A 2 20.83 22.76 -59.30
CA SER A 2 21.74 23.09 -58.19
C SER A 2 21.12 22.74 -56.82
N GLU A 3 21.98 22.41 -55.86
CA GLU A 3 21.60 21.88 -54.56
C GLU A 3 20.93 22.93 -53.67
N PHE A 4 19.61 22.81 -53.46
CA PHE A 4 18.90 23.57 -52.42
C PHE A 4 19.16 22.96 -51.03
N SER A 5 20.41 23.08 -50.56
CA SER A 5 20.76 22.75 -49.18
C SER A 5 20.07 23.73 -48.21
N ILE A 6 19.38 23.19 -47.21
CA ILE A 6 18.71 23.97 -46.15
C ILE A 6 19.72 24.92 -45.46
N THR A 7 20.95 24.46 -45.26
CA THR A 7 22.06 25.26 -44.70
C THR A 7 22.35 26.51 -45.54
N GLY A 8 22.35 26.39 -46.87
CA GLY A 8 22.55 27.52 -47.78
C GLY A 8 21.40 28.53 -47.72
N LEU A 9 20.16 28.05 -47.56
CA LEU A 9 18.98 28.91 -47.40
C LEU A 9 19.04 29.71 -46.08
N ILE A 10 19.50 29.08 -44.99
CA ILE A 10 19.68 29.71 -43.67
C ILE A 10 20.78 30.78 -43.73
N VAL A 11 21.95 30.47 -44.32
CA VAL A 11 23.06 31.43 -44.49
C VAL A 11 22.62 32.62 -45.34
N LEU A 12 21.92 32.40 -46.46
CA LEU A 12 21.40 33.48 -47.30
C LEU A 12 20.36 34.36 -46.56
N GLY A 13 19.61 33.78 -45.62
CA GLY A 13 18.71 34.51 -44.72
C GLY A 13 19.46 35.38 -43.71
N LEU A 14 20.48 34.83 -43.05
CA LEU A 14 21.31 35.57 -42.08
C LEU A 14 22.10 36.70 -42.74
N GLN A 15 22.63 36.50 -43.95
CA GLN A 15 23.30 37.54 -44.74
C GLN A 15 22.37 38.73 -45.04
N LYS A 16 21.09 38.47 -45.34
CA LYS A 16 20.07 39.53 -45.55
C LYS A 16 19.68 40.27 -44.28
N LEU A 17 19.91 39.71 -43.09
CA LEU A 17 19.61 40.33 -41.80
C LEU A 17 20.72 41.27 -41.30
N ASN A 18 21.97 41.11 -41.75
CA ASN A 18 23.10 41.95 -41.33
C ASN A 18 22.90 43.48 -41.50
N PRO A 19 22.40 44.02 -42.64
CA PRO A 19 22.13 45.46 -42.74
C PRO A 19 21.00 45.98 -41.82
N TYR A 20 20.26 45.07 -41.16
CA TYR A 20 19.21 45.40 -40.20
C TYR A 20 19.62 45.14 -38.74
N THR A 21 20.89 44.82 -38.43
CA THR A 21 21.37 44.57 -37.05
C THR A 21 20.91 45.63 -36.05
N ASN A 22 21.09 46.92 -36.37
CA ASN A 22 20.66 48.02 -35.51
C ASN A 22 19.14 48.06 -35.28
N PHE A 23 18.34 47.79 -36.32
CA PHE A 23 16.88 47.71 -36.19
C PHE A 23 16.45 46.52 -35.33
N ILE A 24 17.16 45.39 -35.44
CA ILE A 24 16.91 44.19 -34.63
C ILE A 24 17.32 44.42 -33.17
N THR A 25 18.43 45.14 -32.89
CA THR A 25 18.78 45.53 -31.52
C THR A 25 17.75 46.47 -30.92
N ASP A 26 17.27 47.46 -31.67
CA ASP A 26 16.28 48.43 -31.17
C ASP A 26 14.94 47.74 -30.85
N LEU A 27 14.45 46.88 -31.76
CA LEU A 27 13.26 46.05 -31.54
C LEU A 27 13.42 45.15 -30.31
N PHE A 28 14.59 44.52 -30.14
CA PHE A 28 14.89 43.67 -28.99
C PHE A 28 14.89 44.46 -27.68
N ILE A 29 15.52 45.64 -27.65
CA ILE A 29 15.54 46.54 -26.49
C ILE A 29 14.12 46.99 -26.13
N ILE A 30 13.29 47.33 -27.11
CA ILE A 30 11.88 47.67 -26.91
C ILE A 30 11.11 46.51 -26.28
N VAL A 31 11.32 45.26 -26.72
CA VAL A 31 10.69 44.06 -26.13
C VAL A 31 11.17 43.84 -24.69
N CYS A 32 12.46 43.96 -24.40
CA CYS A 32 12.98 43.89 -23.02
C CYS A 32 12.38 44.96 -22.10
N ILE A 33 12.29 46.21 -22.57
CA ILE A 33 11.70 47.32 -21.81
C ILE A 33 10.20 47.09 -21.59
N PHE A 34 9.45 46.65 -22.62
CA PHE A 34 8.03 46.33 -22.50
C PHE A 34 7.78 45.24 -21.45
N LEU A 35 8.53 44.14 -21.50
CA LEU A 35 8.41 43.03 -20.55
C LEU A 35 8.81 43.44 -19.12
N LEU A 36 9.83 44.30 -18.96
CA LEU A 36 10.23 44.85 -17.67
C LEU A 36 9.14 45.77 -17.09
N LEU A 37 8.60 46.71 -17.89
CA LEU A 37 7.51 47.58 -17.48
C LEU A 37 6.24 46.79 -17.17
N PHE A 38 5.93 45.74 -17.94
CA PHE A 38 4.79 44.87 -17.71
C PHE A 38 4.92 44.08 -16.39
N ALA A 39 6.11 43.56 -16.06
CA ALA A 39 6.35 42.88 -14.77
C ALA A 39 6.29 43.83 -13.57
N ILE A 40 6.67 45.11 -13.75
CA ILE A 40 6.50 46.16 -12.74
C ILE A 40 5.01 46.54 -12.59
N TYR A 41 4.24 46.55 -13.68
CA TYR A 41 2.81 46.90 -13.67
C TYR A 41 1.91 45.77 -13.13
N LYS A 42 2.05 44.53 -13.62
CA LYS A 42 1.37 43.33 -13.10
C LYS A 42 2.21 42.59 -12.05
N ARG A 43 2.80 43.35 -11.12
CA ARG A 43 3.63 42.83 -10.02
C ARG A 43 2.81 41.88 -9.13
N GLY A 44 3.36 40.70 -8.83
CA GLY A 44 2.66 39.65 -8.08
C GLY A 44 1.74 38.73 -8.91
N SER A 45 1.75 38.85 -10.24
CA SER A 45 1.15 37.83 -11.12
C SER A 45 2.15 36.73 -11.46
N ARG A 46 1.68 35.49 -11.70
CA ARG A 46 2.52 34.35 -12.13
C ARG A 46 3.43 34.69 -13.33
N LEU A 47 3.00 35.57 -14.23
CA LEU A 47 3.84 35.96 -15.36
C LEU A 47 5.05 36.81 -14.93
N ALA A 48 4.90 37.69 -13.92
CA ALA A 48 6.00 38.50 -13.39
C ALA A 48 7.05 37.68 -12.59
N GLU A 49 6.69 36.47 -12.16
CA GLU A 49 7.62 35.48 -11.57
C GLU A 49 8.47 34.80 -12.67
N ILE A 50 7.87 34.58 -13.84
CA ILE A 50 8.50 33.94 -15.01
C ILE A 50 9.30 34.95 -15.86
N THR A 51 8.93 36.24 -15.88
CA THR A 51 9.58 37.30 -16.67
C THR A 51 11.11 37.34 -16.55
N PRO A 52 11.76 37.18 -15.38
CA PRO A 52 13.23 37.16 -15.30
C PRO A 52 13.88 36.03 -16.11
N ASN A 53 13.24 34.87 -16.18
CA ASN A 53 13.76 33.73 -16.93
C ASN A 53 13.54 33.96 -18.44
N LEU A 54 12.39 34.54 -18.83
CA LEU A 54 12.14 34.97 -20.20
C LEU A 54 13.15 36.04 -20.67
N LEU A 55 13.45 37.06 -19.86
CA LEU A 55 14.45 38.08 -20.20
C LEU A 55 15.88 37.52 -20.29
N THR A 56 16.23 36.59 -19.41
CA THR A 56 17.54 35.91 -19.47
C THR A 56 17.64 35.08 -20.76
N GLY A 57 16.59 34.30 -21.08
CA GLY A 57 16.51 33.52 -22.31
C GLY A 57 16.52 34.39 -23.58
N LEU A 58 15.81 35.53 -23.57
CA LEU A 58 15.86 36.51 -24.65
C LEU A 58 17.30 37.03 -24.83
N GLY A 59 17.97 37.45 -23.74
CA GLY A 59 19.36 37.93 -23.75
C GLY A 59 20.32 36.91 -24.37
N VAL A 60 20.21 35.64 -23.98
CA VAL A 60 21.00 34.54 -24.54
C VAL A 60 20.70 34.32 -26.03
N LEU A 61 19.43 34.38 -26.44
CA LEU A 61 19.05 34.29 -27.85
C LEU A 61 19.61 35.46 -28.67
N GLY A 62 19.63 36.68 -28.11
CA GLY A 62 20.24 37.86 -28.72
C GLY A 62 21.74 37.71 -28.95
N ILE A 63 22.46 37.14 -27.96
CA ILE A 63 23.89 36.80 -28.10
C ILE A 63 24.10 35.84 -29.27
N PHE A 64 23.39 34.71 -29.30
CA PHE A 64 23.54 33.72 -30.37
C PHE A 64 23.17 34.28 -31.75
N LEU A 65 22.09 35.06 -31.86
CA LEU A 65 21.65 35.65 -33.12
C LEU A 65 22.65 36.70 -33.64
N GLY A 66 23.17 37.57 -32.78
CA GLY A 66 24.19 38.56 -33.17
C GLY A 66 25.49 37.91 -33.64
N VAL A 67 25.97 36.89 -32.92
CA VAL A 67 27.15 36.10 -33.32
C VAL A 67 26.92 35.37 -34.65
N ALA A 68 25.73 34.77 -34.86
CA ALA A 68 25.38 34.11 -36.12
C ALA A 68 25.33 35.09 -37.31
N ILE A 69 24.73 36.27 -37.14
CA ILE A 69 24.66 37.31 -38.18
C ILE A 69 26.05 37.91 -38.47
N GLY A 70 26.92 38.03 -37.46
CA GLY A 70 28.30 38.47 -37.62
C GLY A 70 29.15 37.46 -38.39
N LEU A 71 29.12 36.19 -37.99
CA LEU A 71 29.86 35.10 -38.65
C LEU A 71 29.35 34.82 -40.08
N SER A 72 28.04 34.92 -40.31
CA SER A 72 27.45 34.64 -41.64
C SER A 72 27.84 35.62 -42.74
N VAL A 73 28.48 36.75 -42.39
CA VAL A 73 28.96 37.79 -43.31
C VAL A 73 30.49 37.96 -43.25
N PHE A 74 31.19 37.14 -42.46
CA PHE A 74 32.64 37.15 -42.40
C PHE A 74 33.25 36.33 -43.54
N ASP A 75 33.94 36.99 -44.47
CA ASP A 75 34.77 36.35 -45.49
C ASP A 75 36.26 36.45 -45.12
N GLY A 76 36.97 35.31 -45.15
CA GLY A 76 38.41 35.25 -44.92
C GLY A 76 39.26 35.78 -46.09
N GLN A 77 38.66 36.03 -47.26
CA GLN A 77 39.34 36.61 -48.43
C GLN A 77 39.17 38.13 -48.53
N ASP A 78 38.10 38.70 -47.97
CA ASP A 78 37.85 40.16 -47.88
C ASP A 78 37.75 40.61 -46.42
N ILE A 79 38.90 40.64 -45.75
CA ILE A 79 39.00 40.95 -44.33
C ILE A 79 38.65 42.43 -44.04
N GLU A 80 39.00 43.36 -44.94
CA GLU A 80 38.75 44.79 -44.75
C GLU A 80 37.24 45.12 -44.71
N ASN A 81 36.43 44.55 -45.61
CA ASN A 81 34.98 44.77 -45.56
C ASN A 81 34.25 43.85 -44.56
N SER A 82 34.85 42.70 -44.22
CA SER A 82 34.26 41.74 -43.28
C SER A 82 34.37 42.19 -41.81
N ILE A 83 35.52 42.73 -41.37
CA ILE A 83 35.72 43.12 -39.96
C ILE A 83 34.63 44.08 -39.45
N PRO A 84 34.28 45.20 -40.13
CA PRO A 84 33.25 46.10 -39.65
C PRO A 84 31.86 45.45 -39.54
N ARG A 85 31.51 44.55 -40.46
CA ARG A 85 30.21 43.84 -40.49
C ARG A 85 30.14 42.74 -39.44
N PHE A 86 31.25 42.04 -39.19
CA PHE A 86 31.39 41.08 -38.10
C PHE A 86 31.27 41.78 -36.73
N LEU A 87 31.96 42.92 -36.55
CA LEU A 87 31.88 43.73 -35.33
C LEU A 87 30.47 44.29 -35.09
N GLY A 88 29.70 44.59 -36.13
CA GLY A 88 28.28 44.94 -36.00
C GLY A 88 27.43 43.82 -35.39
N GLY A 89 27.60 42.57 -35.87
CA GLY A 89 26.93 41.40 -35.29
C GLY A 89 27.38 41.10 -33.84
N LEU A 90 28.68 41.25 -33.56
CA LEU A 90 29.24 41.08 -32.22
C LEU A 90 28.75 42.17 -31.24
N GLY A 91 28.61 43.41 -31.71
CA GLY A 91 28.02 44.52 -30.95
C GLY A 91 26.55 44.28 -30.63
N MET A 92 25.76 43.79 -31.59
CA MET A 92 24.39 43.33 -31.38
C MET A 92 24.32 42.23 -30.31
N ALA A 93 25.19 41.22 -30.38
CA ALA A 93 25.26 40.14 -29.40
C ALA A 93 25.53 40.65 -27.99
N PHE A 94 26.52 41.55 -27.84
CA PHE A 94 26.89 42.14 -26.56
C PHE A 94 25.76 42.99 -25.95
N ILE A 95 25.18 43.91 -26.72
CA ILE A 95 24.15 44.83 -26.24
C ILE A 95 22.87 44.07 -25.84
N THR A 96 22.40 43.15 -26.68
CA THR A 96 21.18 42.36 -26.39
C THR A 96 21.36 41.45 -25.18
N GLY A 97 22.53 40.81 -25.04
CA GLY A 97 22.90 40.02 -23.86
C GLY A 97 22.91 40.84 -22.57
N VAL A 98 23.62 41.97 -22.57
CA VAL A 98 23.72 42.86 -21.40
C VAL A 98 22.35 43.41 -21.00
N VAL A 99 21.53 43.88 -21.96
CA VAL A 99 20.19 44.42 -21.69
C VAL A 99 19.26 43.34 -21.11
N GLY A 100 19.26 42.13 -21.69
CA GLY A 100 18.43 41.02 -21.20
C GLY A 100 18.79 40.59 -19.78
N ILE A 101 20.09 40.39 -19.50
CA ILE A 101 20.58 39.97 -18.17
C ILE A 101 20.38 41.07 -17.13
N PHE A 102 20.71 42.33 -17.44
CA PHE A 102 20.52 43.46 -16.52
C PHE A 102 19.05 43.65 -16.17
N SER A 103 18.17 43.64 -17.16
CA SER A 103 16.73 43.80 -16.95
C SER A 103 16.13 42.62 -16.18
N ALA A 104 16.62 41.38 -16.38
CA ALA A 104 16.25 40.23 -15.55
C ALA A 104 16.69 40.39 -14.08
N LEU A 105 17.89 40.93 -13.85
CA LEU A 105 18.42 41.23 -12.52
C LEU A 105 17.55 42.25 -11.78
N VAL A 106 17.13 43.32 -12.48
CA VAL A 106 16.21 44.35 -11.96
C VAL A 106 14.88 43.74 -11.53
N VAL A 107 14.25 42.89 -12.35
CA VAL A 107 12.98 42.24 -11.97
C VAL A 107 13.19 41.26 -10.80
N LYS A 108 14.29 40.50 -10.75
CA LYS A 108 14.64 39.65 -9.57
C LYS A 108 14.78 40.48 -8.29
N PHE A 109 15.42 41.65 -8.35
CA PHE A 109 15.57 42.54 -7.19
C PHE A 109 14.23 43.14 -6.74
N ILE A 110 13.37 43.53 -7.68
CA ILE A 110 12.02 44.06 -7.42
C ILE A 110 11.10 42.98 -6.81
N ASN A 111 11.21 41.73 -7.25
CA ASN A 111 10.45 40.62 -6.68
C ASN A 111 10.98 40.22 -5.29
N ARG A 112 12.31 40.19 -5.07
CA ARG A 112 12.93 39.78 -3.80
C ARG A 112 12.51 40.64 -2.60
N LYS A 113 12.16 41.92 -2.79
CA LYS A 113 11.61 42.78 -1.72
C LYS A 113 10.18 42.45 -1.27
N ASN A 114 9.45 41.63 -2.03
CA ASN A 114 8.05 41.27 -1.79
C ASN A 114 7.82 39.75 -1.69
N ALA A 115 8.89 38.95 -1.54
CA ALA A 115 8.73 37.60 -1.02
C ALA A 115 8.08 37.70 0.36
N LYS A 116 6.85 37.16 0.50
CA LYS A 116 6.25 36.99 1.84
C LYS A 116 7.23 36.17 2.69
N PRO A 117 7.38 36.45 4.00
CA PRO A 117 7.93 35.43 4.88
C PRO A 117 7.08 34.17 4.71
N ALA A 118 7.73 33.02 4.52
CA ALA A 118 7.04 31.74 4.57
C ALA A 118 6.39 31.58 5.95
N ASP A 119 5.27 30.87 6.00
CA ASP A 119 4.43 30.79 7.21
C ASP A 119 5.25 30.35 8.42
N SER A 120 5.06 31.07 9.53
CA SER A 120 5.97 31.02 10.69
C SER A 120 5.99 29.63 11.34
N PRO A 121 7.14 28.92 11.37
CA PRO A 121 7.25 27.69 12.13
C PRO A 121 7.24 28.03 13.63
N SER A 122 6.12 27.72 14.29
CA SER A 122 5.94 27.93 15.72
C SER A 122 6.68 26.85 16.54
N SER A 123 8.01 26.91 16.54
CA SER A 123 8.86 26.04 17.35
C SER A 123 10.02 26.86 17.96
N ASN A 124 10.03 26.92 19.29
CA ASN A 124 10.97 27.63 20.15
C ASN A 124 12.41 27.76 19.59
N ILE A 125 12.88 29.01 19.42
CA ILE A 125 14.29 29.29 19.13
C ILE A 125 15.12 28.73 20.28
N THR A 126 15.90 27.69 20.01
CA THR A 126 16.69 26.99 21.03
C THR A 126 18.07 27.65 21.13
N PRO A 127 18.76 27.66 22.29
CA PRO A 127 20.10 28.25 22.40
C PRO A 127 21.12 27.70 21.39
N SER A 128 20.91 26.48 20.87
CA SER A 128 21.65 25.88 19.75
C SER A 128 21.51 26.63 18.43
N ASP A 129 20.35 27.21 18.12
CA ASP A 129 20.13 28.00 16.90
C ASP A 129 20.89 29.32 16.96
N ILE A 130 20.86 29.97 18.13
CA ILE A 130 21.63 31.18 18.39
C ILE A 130 23.13 30.88 18.30
N TYR A 131 23.58 29.75 18.86
CA TYR A 131 24.97 29.30 18.76
C TYR A 131 25.40 29.01 17.31
N ARG A 132 24.55 28.34 16.52
CA ARG A 132 24.78 28.07 15.09
C ARG A 132 24.96 29.35 14.29
N VAL A 133 24.05 30.31 14.42
CA VAL A 133 24.12 31.59 13.70
C VAL A 133 25.33 32.42 14.15
N LEU A 134 25.69 32.41 15.44
CA LEU A 134 26.93 33.04 15.92
C LEU A 134 28.18 32.38 15.33
N THR A 135 28.16 31.05 15.17
CA THR A 135 29.27 30.29 14.56
C THR A 135 29.42 30.65 13.08
N GLU A 136 28.33 30.60 12.28
CA GLU A 136 28.35 30.99 10.86
C GLU A 136 28.86 32.42 10.66
N ILE A 137 28.39 33.38 11.48
CA ILE A 137 28.86 34.78 11.42
C ILE A 137 30.36 34.86 11.77
N SER A 138 30.84 34.07 12.74
CA SER A 138 32.24 34.05 13.12
C SER A 138 33.14 33.51 12.01
N GLU A 139 32.75 32.39 11.36
CA GLU A 139 33.47 31.78 10.25
C GLU A 139 33.46 32.66 9.00
N GLN A 140 32.32 33.27 8.67
CA GLN A 140 32.22 34.22 7.58
C GLN A 140 33.13 35.44 7.81
N SER A 141 33.24 35.92 9.06
CA SER A 141 34.18 37.00 9.42
C SER A 141 35.65 36.57 9.32
N ALA A 142 35.97 35.30 9.57
CA ALA A 142 37.32 34.76 9.46
C ALA A 142 37.73 34.62 7.99
N ALA A 143 36.86 34.09 7.14
CA ALA A 143 37.07 34.03 5.69
C ALA A 143 37.28 35.43 5.08
N GLN A 144 36.48 36.42 5.52
CA GLN A 144 36.60 37.80 5.03
C GLN A 144 37.92 38.47 5.46
N LYS A 145 38.44 38.15 6.67
CA LYS A 145 39.77 38.57 7.13
C LYS A 145 40.90 37.93 6.30
N ALA A 146 40.79 36.65 5.96
CA ALA A 146 41.80 35.95 5.15
C ALA A 146 41.95 36.57 3.75
N VAL A 147 40.83 36.87 3.08
CA VAL A 147 40.85 37.57 1.78
C VAL A 147 41.50 38.96 1.88
N LEU A 148 41.18 39.72 2.94
CA LEU A 148 41.76 41.04 3.16
C LEU A 148 43.27 40.96 3.44
N SER A 149 43.71 39.96 4.21
CA SER A 149 45.13 39.69 4.47
C SER A 149 45.91 39.45 3.17
N ASN A 150 45.41 38.57 2.30
CA ASN A 150 46.04 38.26 1.02
C ASN A 150 46.13 39.48 0.08
N MET A 151 45.10 40.35 0.07
CA MET A 151 45.13 41.60 -0.69
C MET A 151 46.18 42.60 -0.15
N VAL A 152 46.31 42.70 1.18
CA VAL A 152 47.33 43.55 1.83
C VAL A 152 48.75 43.02 1.52
N GLU A 153 48.95 41.71 1.54
CA GLU A 153 50.24 41.09 1.23
C GLU A 153 50.65 41.29 -0.24
N GLN A 154 49.73 41.08 -1.20
CA GLN A 154 49.97 41.39 -2.61
C GLN A 154 50.28 42.88 -2.82
N THR A 155 49.55 43.78 -2.15
CA THR A 155 49.77 45.23 -2.25
C THR A 155 51.16 45.63 -1.74
N ASN A 156 51.58 45.09 -0.59
CA ASN A 156 52.93 45.30 -0.06
C ASN A 156 54.02 44.77 -1.00
N THR A 157 53.82 43.59 -1.59
CA THR A 157 54.76 43.01 -2.56
C THR A 157 54.90 43.87 -3.81
N HIS A 158 53.79 44.40 -4.32
CA HIS A 158 53.77 45.32 -5.47
C HIS A 158 54.50 46.64 -5.14
N GLN A 159 54.24 47.22 -3.96
CA GLN A 159 54.91 48.45 -3.49
C GLN A 159 56.43 48.27 -3.32
N GLN A 160 56.88 47.13 -2.80
CA GLN A 160 58.32 46.82 -2.71
C GLN A 160 58.98 46.71 -4.09
N ASN A 161 58.30 46.12 -5.08
CA ASN A 161 58.84 46.00 -6.43
C ASN A 161 58.89 47.37 -7.15
N LEU A 162 57.90 48.23 -6.95
CA LEU A 162 57.95 49.63 -7.38
C LEU A 162 59.13 50.40 -6.74
N GLN A 163 59.37 50.25 -5.43
CA GLN A 163 60.51 50.86 -4.76
C GLN A 163 61.86 50.36 -5.32
N LYS A 164 61.99 49.07 -5.67
CA LYS A 164 63.20 48.53 -6.32
C LYS A 164 63.43 49.19 -7.68
N ILE A 165 62.39 49.33 -8.52
CA ILE A 165 62.48 49.99 -9.84
C ILE A 165 62.92 51.45 -9.69
N ILE A 166 62.30 52.21 -8.79
CA ILE A 166 62.66 53.62 -8.52
C ILE A 166 64.11 53.73 -8.01
N THR A 167 64.55 52.81 -7.16
CA THR A 167 65.93 52.76 -6.64
C THR A 167 66.95 52.42 -7.73
N LEU A 168 66.60 51.57 -8.70
CA LEU A 168 67.46 51.27 -9.84
C LEU A 168 67.56 52.45 -10.81
N GLN A 169 66.43 53.11 -11.13
CA GLN A 169 66.42 54.30 -11.99
C GLN A 169 67.18 55.47 -11.37
N THR A 170 67.01 55.75 -10.07
CA THR A 170 67.78 56.81 -9.38
C THR A 170 69.27 56.50 -9.28
N LYS A 171 69.68 55.23 -9.15
CA LYS A 171 71.09 54.83 -9.25
C LYS A 171 71.67 55.04 -10.66
N GLY A 172 70.94 54.65 -11.70
CA GLY A 172 71.34 54.88 -13.09
C GLY A 172 71.54 56.37 -13.39
N LEU A 173 70.52 57.18 -13.08
CA LEU A 173 70.56 58.64 -13.29
C LEU A 173 71.69 59.32 -12.47
N ALA A 174 71.95 58.87 -11.24
CA ALA A 174 73.06 59.37 -10.43
C ALA A 174 74.45 58.97 -11.01
N GLN A 175 74.53 57.86 -11.74
CA GLN A 175 75.75 57.43 -12.43
C GLN A 175 75.96 58.23 -13.72
N GLU A 176 74.91 58.52 -14.49
CA GLU A 176 74.96 59.44 -15.64
C GLU A 176 75.37 60.87 -15.23
N VAL A 177 74.80 61.40 -14.14
CA VAL A 177 75.17 62.72 -13.58
C VAL A 177 76.64 62.74 -13.13
N ARG A 178 77.14 61.65 -12.53
CA ARG A 178 78.57 61.52 -12.19
C ARG A 178 79.46 61.54 -13.43
N LEU A 179 79.10 60.80 -14.48
CA LEU A 179 79.84 60.77 -15.74
C LEU A 179 79.90 62.16 -16.39
N LEU A 180 78.80 62.93 -16.36
CA LEU A 180 78.76 64.31 -16.85
C LEU A 180 79.66 65.25 -16.03
N GLU A 181 79.66 65.14 -14.70
CA GLU A 181 80.51 65.97 -13.84
C GLU A 181 82.00 65.59 -13.95
N GLU A 182 82.32 64.31 -14.16
CA GLU A 182 83.68 63.82 -14.42
C GLU A 182 84.20 64.25 -15.81
N ILE A 183 83.37 64.19 -16.85
CA ILE A 183 83.69 64.73 -18.19
C ILE A 183 83.95 66.24 -18.11
N LYS A 184 83.09 66.98 -17.40
CA LYS A 184 83.22 68.41 -17.15
C LYS A 184 84.54 68.75 -16.43
N GLN A 185 84.88 68.04 -15.35
CA GLN A 185 86.15 68.26 -14.65
C GLN A 185 87.37 68.02 -15.55
N ASN A 186 87.40 66.90 -16.29
CA ASN A 186 88.50 66.57 -17.20
C ASN A 186 88.62 67.54 -18.40
N LEU A 187 87.56 68.25 -18.78
CA LEU A 187 87.60 69.33 -19.78
C LEU A 187 88.07 70.68 -19.21
N THR A 188 88.11 70.84 -17.87
CA THR A 188 88.49 72.09 -17.19
C THR A 188 89.89 72.07 -16.56
N SER A 189 90.58 70.93 -16.51
CA SER A 189 91.95 70.84 -15.99
C SER A 189 92.97 71.38 -17.01
N GLU A 190 93.74 72.41 -16.64
CA GLU A 190 94.59 73.18 -17.57
C GLU A 190 95.84 72.44 -18.12
N ASP A 191 96.25 71.33 -17.49
CA ASP A 191 97.53 70.66 -17.76
C ASP A 191 97.54 69.72 -18.99
N GLU A 192 96.45 68.97 -19.26
CA GLU A 192 96.42 67.99 -20.36
C GLU A 192 95.96 68.58 -21.70
N LYS A 193 96.85 69.35 -22.35
CA LYS A 193 96.60 69.96 -23.70
C LYS A 193 96.60 68.95 -24.87
N SER A 194 96.65 67.66 -24.60
CA SER A 194 96.59 66.60 -25.62
C SER A 194 95.15 66.16 -25.87
N LEU A 195 94.56 66.68 -26.96
CA LEU A 195 93.23 66.27 -27.44
C LEU A 195 93.11 64.74 -27.62
N VAL A 196 94.22 64.08 -27.99
CA VAL A 196 94.30 62.62 -28.15
C VAL A 196 94.08 61.92 -26.81
N THR A 197 94.74 62.38 -25.75
CA THR A 197 94.60 61.79 -24.40
C THR A 197 93.18 61.97 -23.87
N GLN A 198 92.58 63.15 -24.07
CA GLN A 198 91.19 63.42 -23.71
C GLN A 198 90.22 62.53 -24.48
N MET A 199 90.38 62.38 -25.81
CA MET A 199 89.57 61.43 -26.61
C MET A 199 89.77 59.97 -26.20
N GLN A 200 90.97 59.56 -25.79
CA GLN A 200 91.22 58.21 -25.29
C GLN A 200 90.48 57.93 -23.97
N LYS A 201 90.50 58.90 -23.03
CA LYS A 201 89.72 58.82 -21.78
C LYS A 201 88.21 58.80 -22.06
N LEU A 202 87.72 59.68 -22.95
CA LEU A 202 86.32 59.71 -23.38
C LEU A 202 85.87 58.39 -24.02
N ARG A 203 86.71 57.80 -24.89
CA ARG A 203 86.44 56.50 -25.50
C ARG A 203 86.37 55.38 -24.46
N LEU A 204 87.36 55.29 -23.56
CA LEU A 204 87.38 54.27 -22.50
C LEU A 204 86.15 54.39 -21.58
N CYS A 205 85.74 55.62 -21.28
CA CYS A 205 84.55 55.93 -20.49
C CYS A 205 83.26 55.51 -21.19
N ALA A 206 83.09 55.85 -22.48
CA ALA A 206 81.94 55.45 -23.28
C ALA A 206 81.88 53.92 -23.51
N GLU A 207 83.02 53.27 -23.72
CA GLU A 207 83.16 51.83 -23.94
C GLU A 207 82.78 51.05 -22.66
N LYS A 208 83.24 51.53 -21.49
CA LYS A 208 82.81 51.00 -20.19
C LYS A 208 81.32 51.25 -19.91
N SER A 209 80.83 52.45 -20.18
CA SER A 209 79.41 52.80 -19.99
C SER A 209 78.48 51.95 -20.87
N ALA A 210 78.87 51.68 -22.13
CA ALA A 210 78.14 50.78 -23.02
C ALA A 210 78.16 49.33 -22.51
N GLN A 211 79.27 48.87 -21.93
CA GLN A 211 79.36 47.52 -21.35
C GLN A 211 78.50 47.36 -20.08
N ASP A 212 78.58 48.31 -19.14
CA ASP A 212 77.74 48.33 -17.93
C ASP A 212 76.23 48.43 -18.30
N SER A 213 75.88 49.27 -19.28
CA SER A 213 74.49 49.41 -19.77
C SER A 213 73.96 48.12 -20.41
N ASN A 214 74.76 47.45 -21.24
CA ASN A 214 74.38 46.16 -21.82
C ASN A 214 74.22 45.07 -20.76
N GLN A 215 75.09 45.03 -19.75
CA GLN A 215 74.99 44.06 -18.65
C GLN A 215 73.73 44.32 -17.79
N HIS A 216 73.37 45.58 -17.57
CA HIS A 216 72.09 45.93 -16.93
C HIS A 216 70.87 45.59 -17.79
N LEU A 217 70.90 45.83 -19.11
CA LEU A 217 69.81 45.43 -20.02
C LEU A 217 69.56 43.91 -19.97
N VAL A 218 70.62 43.10 -19.96
CA VAL A 218 70.49 41.64 -19.81
C VAL A 218 69.81 41.28 -18.47
N GLN A 219 70.23 41.88 -17.35
CA GLN A 219 69.59 41.62 -16.04
C GLN A 219 68.12 42.08 -15.99
N VAL A 220 67.81 43.22 -16.61
CA VAL A 220 66.46 43.80 -16.68
C VAL A 220 65.52 42.97 -17.57
N ILE A 221 66.04 42.20 -18.52
CA ILE A 221 65.25 41.30 -19.38
C ILE A 221 65.20 39.87 -18.79
N GLU A 222 66.29 39.35 -18.25
CA GLU A 222 66.36 38.01 -17.68
C GLU A 222 65.43 37.87 -16.46
N SER A 223 65.40 38.85 -15.56
CA SER A 223 64.60 38.78 -14.34
C SER A 223 63.08 38.65 -14.61
N PRO A 224 62.46 39.48 -15.47
CA PRO A 224 61.09 39.27 -15.94
C PRO A 224 60.88 37.96 -16.71
N MET A 225 61.83 37.53 -17.56
CA MET A 225 61.73 36.25 -18.29
C MET A 225 61.68 35.05 -17.33
N LYS A 226 62.56 35.02 -16.32
CA LYS A 226 62.61 33.97 -15.29
C LYS A 226 61.34 33.98 -14.44
N TYR A 227 60.90 35.17 -14.01
CA TYR A 227 59.67 35.34 -13.27
C TYR A 227 58.45 34.87 -14.08
N PHE A 228 58.32 35.27 -15.34
CA PHE A 228 57.24 34.87 -16.24
C PHE A 228 57.24 33.35 -16.51
N THR A 229 58.41 32.75 -16.74
CA THR A 229 58.55 31.30 -16.96
C THR A 229 58.09 30.51 -15.73
N ASN A 230 58.55 30.88 -14.53
CA ASN A 230 58.14 30.23 -13.28
C ASN A 230 56.65 30.47 -13.00
N THR A 231 56.17 31.71 -13.18
CA THR A 231 54.76 32.09 -12.96
C THR A 231 53.83 31.29 -13.87
N ILE A 232 54.20 31.10 -15.14
CA ILE A 232 53.41 30.24 -16.04
C ILE A 232 53.45 28.77 -15.58
N GLY A 233 54.64 28.23 -15.31
CA GLY A 233 54.78 26.84 -14.88
C GLY A 233 53.95 26.49 -13.64
N GLU A 234 54.04 27.32 -12.60
CA GLU A 234 53.35 27.10 -11.32
C GLU A 234 51.86 27.48 -11.40
N GLN A 235 51.53 28.69 -11.86
CA GLN A 235 50.14 29.18 -11.79
C GLN A 235 49.24 28.55 -12.85
N PHE A 236 49.70 28.32 -14.09
CA PHE A 236 48.85 27.59 -15.05
C PHE A 236 48.76 26.12 -14.70
N GLY A 237 49.84 25.49 -14.22
CA GLY A 237 49.84 24.10 -13.75
C GLY A 237 48.79 23.87 -12.66
N GLU A 238 48.79 24.69 -11.61
CA GLU A 238 47.85 24.54 -10.49
C GLU A 238 46.42 24.99 -10.87
N ASN A 239 46.24 25.99 -11.76
CA ASN A 239 44.93 26.32 -12.31
C ASN A 239 44.33 25.18 -13.16
N PHE A 240 45.12 24.51 -14.01
CA PHE A 240 44.64 23.35 -14.77
C PHE A 240 44.28 22.16 -13.88
N LYS A 241 45.01 21.97 -12.78
CA LYS A 241 44.73 20.95 -11.77
C LYS A 241 43.43 21.24 -11.01
N GLN A 242 43.20 22.49 -10.59
CA GLN A 242 41.93 22.93 -9.99
C GLN A 242 40.77 22.83 -11.00
N LEU A 243 40.98 23.17 -12.27
CA LEU A 243 40.00 23.00 -13.33
C LEU A 243 39.62 21.53 -13.53
N ASN A 244 40.59 20.62 -13.57
CA ASN A 244 40.34 19.18 -13.65
C ASN A 244 39.59 18.64 -12.42
N GLN A 245 39.90 19.13 -11.22
CA GLN A 245 39.14 18.80 -10.01
C GLN A 245 37.70 19.31 -10.07
N ALA A 246 37.47 20.54 -10.54
CA ALA A 246 36.13 21.09 -10.72
C ALA A 246 35.32 20.34 -11.79
N VAL A 247 35.95 19.94 -12.90
CA VAL A 247 35.31 19.11 -13.94
C VAL A 247 35.00 17.71 -13.42
N ALA A 248 35.90 17.07 -12.65
CA ALA A 248 35.63 15.77 -12.02
C ALA A 248 34.49 15.84 -11.00
N ALA A 249 34.43 16.91 -10.20
CA ALA A 249 33.33 17.16 -9.27
C ALA A 249 32.00 17.41 -10.02
N LEU A 250 32.03 18.09 -11.17
CA LEU A 250 30.86 18.30 -12.03
C LEU A 250 30.33 16.96 -12.59
N VAL A 251 31.21 16.07 -13.05
CA VAL A 251 30.82 14.72 -13.53
C VAL A 251 30.22 13.89 -12.39
N THR A 252 30.86 13.87 -11.23
CA THR A 252 30.36 13.15 -10.04
C THR A 252 28.98 13.69 -9.60
N TRP A 253 28.80 15.01 -9.64
CA TRP A 253 27.51 15.65 -9.38
C TRP A 253 26.46 15.31 -10.44
N GLN A 254 26.85 15.22 -11.72
CA GLN A 254 25.97 14.87 -12.82
C GLN A 254 25.48 13.41 -12.71
N ASP A 255 26.36 12.47 -12.36
CA ASP A 255 26.00 11.06 -12.13
C ASP A 255 25.07 10.91 -10.92
N HIS A 256 25.36 11.59 -9.80
CA HIS A 256 24.48 11.53 -8.63
C HIS A 256 23.13 12.24 -8.88
N SER A 257 23.11 13.32 -9.67
CA SER A 257 21.86 13.96 -10.10
C SER A 257 21.04 13.05 -11.02
N ARG A 258 21.69 12.28 -11.90
CA ARG A 258 21.04 11.24 -12.72
C ARG A 258 20.43 10.14 -11.83
N GLU A 259 21.16 9.67 -10.84
CA GLU A 259 20.69 8.66 -9.88
C GLU A 259 19.44 9.15 -9.11
N GLN A 260 19.45 10.39 -8.61
CA GLN A 260 18.29 10.97 -7.94
C GLN A 260 17.09 11.16 -8.89
N MET A 261 17.30 11.54 -10.15
CA MET A 261 16.23 11.63 -11.14
C MET A 261 15.58 10.27 -11.45
N VAL A 262 16.35 9.17 -11.42
CA VAL A 262 15.80 7.81 -11.56
C VAL A 262 14.97 7.43 -10.34
N LYS A 263 15.50 7.59 -9.12
CA LYS A 263 14.78 7.29 -7.88
C LYS A 263 13.50 8.13 -7.72
N MET A 264 13.54 9.39 -8.13
CA MET A 264 12.34 10.26 -8.17
C MET A 264 11.31 9.76 -9.20
N HIS A 265 11.75 9.26 -10.36
CA HIS A 265 10.84 8.68 -11.35
C HIS A 265 10.18 7.39 -10.85
N GLU A 266 10.94 6.51 -10.18
CA GLU A 266 10.41 5.31 -9.52
C GLU A 266 9.37 5.69 -8.45
N GLN A 267 9.68 6.66 -7.58
CA GLN A 267 8.73 7.18 -6.59
C GLN A 267 7.46 7.79 -7.23
N PHE A 268 7.57 8.45 -8.39
CA PHE A 268 6.39 8.91 -9.13
C PHE A 268 5.54 7.75 -9.66
N ILE A 269 6.13 6.65 -10.11
CA ILE A 269 5.39 5.45 -10.54
C ILE A 269 4.63 4.83 -9.35
N TYR A 270 5.28 4.64 -8.20
CA TYR A 270 4.61 4.17 -6.97
C TYR A 270 3.49 5.12 -6.51
N SER A 271 3.69 6.44 -6.65
CA SER A 271 2.66 7.43 -6.30
C SER A 271 1.47 7.42 -7.27
N ILE A 272 1.65 7.00 -8.53
CA ILE A 272 0.56 6.84 -9.50
C ILE A 272 -0.23 5.56 -9.21
N ASP A 273 0.46 4.44 -8.99
CA ASP A 273 -0.16 3.16 -8.59
C ASP A 273 -0.98 3.31 -7.29
N GLY A 274 -0.44 4.02 -6.29
CA GLY A 274 -1.17 4.31 -5.05
C GLY A 274 -2.43 5.15 -5.26
N VAL A 275 -2.44 6.07 -6.23
CA VAL A 275 -3.63 6.87 -6.60
C VAL A 275 -4.64 6.03 -7.39
N GLU A 276 -4.20 5.14 -8.27
CA GLU A 276 -5.06 4.23 -9.03
C GLU A 276 -5.73 3.18 -8.12
N LYS A 277 -4.99 2.61 -7.17
CA LYS A 277 -5.56 1.80 -6.08
C LYS A 277 -6.57 2.60 -5.25
N SER A 278 -6.21 3.81 -4.81
CA SER A 278 -7.11 4.68 -4.04
C SER A 278 -8.41 5.00 -4.80
N HIS A 279 -8.34 5.22 -6.12
CA HIS A 279 -9.52 5.41 -6.96
C HIS A 279 -10.41 4.16 -6.99
N THR A 280 -9.81 2.98 -7.10
CA THR A 280 -10.51 1.68 -7.09
C THR A 280 -11.23 1.46 -5.75
N THR A 281 -10.54 1.63 -4.62
CA THR A 281 -11.15 1.48 -3.29
C THR A 281 -12.27 2.49 -3.03
N LEU A 282 -12.13 3.73 -3.52
CA LEU A 282 -13.20 4.73 -3.44
C LEU A 282 -14.42 4.35 -4.31
N GLN A 283 -14.21 3.68 -5.45
CA GLN A 283 -15.30 3.15 -6.28
C GLN A 283 -16.00 1.96 -5.63
N GLU A 284 -15.26 1.07 -4.97
CA GLU A 284 -15.80 -0.03 -4.16
C GLU A 284 -16.63 0.52 -2.99
N MET A 285 -16.09 1.47 -2.22
CA MET A 285 -16.83 2.16 -1.15
C MET A 285 -18.11 2.84 -1.68
N ALA A 286 -18.05 3.53 -2.81
CA ALA A 286 -19.23 4.14 -3.44
C ALA A 286 -20.29 3.09 -3.83
N THR A 287 -19.86 1.90 -4.27
CA THR A 287 -20.74 0.78 -4.61
C THR A 287 -21.40 0.19 -3.37
N HIS A 288 -20.65 -0.03 -2.28
CA HIS A 288 -21.21 -0.46 -1.00
C HIS A 288 -22.18 0.56 -0.40
N ILE A 289 -21.90 1.87 -0.50
CA ILE A 289 -22.81 2.94 -0.07
C ILE A 289 -24.14 2.89 -0.83
N GLN A 290 -24.13 2.52 -2.12
CA GLN A 290 -25.36 2.32 -2.91
C GLN A 290 -26.17 1.07 -2.53
N ALA A 291 -25.57 0.10 -1.83
CA ALA A 291 -26.27 -1.09 -1.33
C ALA A 291 -27.03 -0.83 0.00
N ILE A 292 -26.60 0.16 0.80
CA ILE A 292 -27.21 0.47 2.12
C ILE A 292 -28.75 0.66 2.04
N PRO A 293 -29.32 1.40 1.07
CA PRO A 293 -30.77 1.53 0.92
C PRO A 293 -31.49 0.20 0.66
N GLN A 294 -30.87 -0.74 -0.07
CA GLN A 294 -31.47 -2.05 -0.35
C GLN A 294 -31.50 -2.92 0.92
N THR A 295 -30.41 -2.95 1.69
CA THR A 295 -30.39 -3.66 2.99
C THR A 295 -31.36 -3.05 4.01
N MET A 296 -31.54 -1.72 3.99
CA MET A 296 -32.54 -1.05 4.83
C MET A 296 -33.98 -1.38 4.40
N GLN A 297 -34.23 -1.55 3.09
CA GLN A 297 -35.51 -2.01 2.57
C GLN A 297 -35.80 -3.47 2.99
N GLN A 298 -34.81 -4.36 2.93
CA GLN A 298 -34.92 -5.75 3.43
C GLN A 298 -35.20 -5.78 4.94
N LEU A 299 -34.46 -5.00 5.74
CA LEU A 299 -34.70 -4.87 7.18
C LEU A 299 -36.11 -4.36 7.48
N THR A 300 -36.63 -3.43 6.68
CA THR A 300 -38.02 -2.94 6.78
C THR A 300 -39.03 -4.07 6.53
N GLN A 301 -38.79 -4.94 5.55
CA GLN A 301 -39.65 -6.11 5.28
C GLN A 301 -39.60 -7.13 6.43
N VAL A 302 -38.43 -7.40 7.00
CA VAL A 302 -38.29 -8.26 8.19
C VAL A 302 -39.04 -7.68 9.40
N MET A 303 -38.92 -6.37 9.64
CA MET A 303 -39.66 -5.68 10.71
C MET A 303 -41.19 -5.73 10.50
N GLN A 304 -41.67 -5.65 9.26
CA GLN A 304 -43.09 -5.85 8.95
C GLN A 304 -43.53 -7.29 9.21
N GLY A 305 -42.72 -8.30 8.82
CA GLY A 305 -42.99 -9.71 9.11
C GLY A 305 -43.06 -10.02 10.60
N LEU A 306 -42.13 -9.48 11.40
CA LEU A 306 -42.15 -9.62 12.87
C LEU A 306 -43.37 -8.92 13.50
N HIS A 307 -43.77 -7.76 12.98
CA HIS A 307 -44.98 -7.07 13.45
C HIS A 307 -46.26 -7.85 13.12
N GLN A 308 -46.33 -8.46 11.92
CA GLN A 308 -47.40 -9.37 11.52
C GLN A 308 -47.49 -10.57 12.48
N GLN A 309 -46.38 -11.27 12.72
CA GLN A 309 -46.31 -12.41 13.63
C GLN A 309 -46.71 -12.06 15.08
N LEU A 310 -46.36 -10.87 15.57
CA LEU A 310 -46.81 -10.41 16.89
C LEU A 310 -48.32 -10.17 16.94
N GLY A 311 -48.93 -9.68 15.85
CA GLY A 311 -50.37 -9.56 15.71
C GLY A 311 -51.07 -10.92 15.65
N ASP A 312 -50.58 -11.82 14.79
CA ASP A 312 -51.11 -13.18 14.65
C ASP A 312 -51.03 -13.97 15.97
N MET A 313 -49.92 -13.83 16.72
CA MET A 313 -49.76 -14.43 18.04
C MET A 313 -50.73 -13.86 19.08
N GLY A 314 -51.12 -12.59 18.97
CA GLY A 314 -52.20 -12.01 19.77
C GLY A 314 -53.55 -12.69 19.50
N VAL A 315 -53.88 -12.92 18.21
CA VAL A 315 -55.09 -13.65 17.80
C VAL A 315 -55.05 -15.12 18.24
N HIS A 316 -53.88 -15.76 18.24
CA HIS A 316 -53.72 -17.11 18.80
C HIS A 316 -53.97 -17.16 20.32
N LEU A 317 -53.56 -16.14 21.08
CA LEU A 317 -53.84 -16.04 22.51
C LEU A 317 -55.33 -15.79 22.80
N GLU A 318 -56.01 -14.96 22.00
CA GLU A 318 -57.46 -14.74 22.09
C GLU A 318 -58.25 -16.03 21.79
N ASN A 319 -57.88 -16.77 20.74
CA ASN A 319 -58.45 -18.09 20.46
C ASN A 319 -58.18 -19.10 21.58
N PHE A 320 -56.99 -19.09 22.19
CA PHE A 320 -56.67 -19.97 23.31
C PHE A 320 -57.49 -19.63 24.56
N GLN A 321 -57.73 -18.34 24.85
CA GLN A 321 -58.67 -17.93 25.89
C GLN A 321 -60.06 -18.49 25.62
N HIS A 322 -60.57 -18.36 24.40
CA HIS A 322 -61.92 -18.86 24.07
C HIS A 322 -62.03 -20.40 24.18
N VAL A 323 -61.00 -21.15 23.79
CA VAL A 323 -60.93 -22.60 24.02
C VAL A 323 -60.90 -22.93 25.52
N SER A 324 -60.20 -22.13 26.34
CA SER A 324 -60.20 -22.29 27.80
C SER A 324 -61.54 -21.96 28.44
N GLU A 325 -62.31 -21.01 27.89
CA GLU A 325 -63.68 -20.69 28.32
C GLU A 325 -64.62 -21.87 27.99
N GLN A 326 -64.61 -22.35 26.74
CA GLN A 326 -65.42 -23.50 26.31
C GLN A 326 -65.08 -24.79 27.10
N ALA A 327 -63.81 -25.04 27.41
CA ALA A 327 -63.41 -26.17 28.25
C ALA A 327 -64.01 -26.09 29.66
N GLY A 328 -64.22 -24.88 30.19
CA GLY A 328 -64.91 -24.63 31.46
C GLY A 328 -66.40 -25.00 31.44
N GLU A 329 -67.06 -24.90 30.28
CA GLU A 329 -68.46 -25.33 30.09
C GLU A 329 -68.60 -26.83 29.85
N VAL A 330 -67.62 -27.44 29.16
CA VAL A 330 -67.63 -28.88 28.82
C VAL A 330 -67.32 -29.78 30.03
N LEU A 331 -66.49 -29.34 30.98
CA LEU A 331 -66.14 -30.14 32.17
C LEU A 331 -67.37 -30.52 33.04
N PRO A 332 -68.26 -29.58 33.44
CA PRO A 332 -69.51 -29.93 34.13
C PRO A 332 -70.45 -30.84 33.33
N LEU A 333 -70.44 -30.73 32.00
CA LEU A 333 -71.24 -31.60 31.13
C LEU A 333 -70.70 -33.04 31.13
N ILE A 334 -69.38 -33.22 31.14
CA ILE A 334 -68.75 -34.55 31.29
C ILE A 334 -69.05 -35.12 32.68
N GLU A 335 -68.94 -34.32 33.75
CA GLU A 335 -69.28 -34.74 35.11
C GLU A 335 -70.75 -35.20 35.23
N THR A 336 -71.68 -34.42 34.67
CA THR A 336 -73.12 -34.75 34.63
C THR A 336 -73.37 -36.06 33.87
N ASN A 337 -72.79 -36.22 32.67
CA ASN A 337 -72.95 -37.44 31.87
C ASN A 337 -72.36 -38.68 32.57
N LEU A 338 -71.31 -38.53 33.39
CA LEU A 338 -70.73 -39.62 34.16
C LEU A 338 -71.61 -40.00 35.36
N ASP A 339 -72.23 -39.05 36.07
CA ASP A 339 -73.17 -39.39 37.15
C ASP A 339 -74.44 -40.05 36.59
N ASP A 340 -75.03 -39.51 35.50
CA ASP A 340 -76.14 -40.12 34.78
C ASP A 340 -75.82 -41.56 34.32
N LEU A 341 -74.63 -41.78 33.75
CA LEU A 341 -74.17 -43.10 33.32
C LEU A 341 -74.03 -44.07 34.50
N THR A 342 -73.43 -43.64 35.61
CA THR A 342 -73.24 -44.51 36.78
C THR A 342 -74.54 -44.76 37.54
N GLN A 343 -75.48 -43.79 37.58
CA GLN A 343 -76.82 -43.98 38.13
C GLN A 343 -77.65 -44.92 37.24
N GLY A 344 -77.59 -44.77 35.91
CA GLY A 344 -78.21 -45.67 34.95
C GLY A 344 -77.69 -47.10 35.06
N MET A 345 -76.36 -47.29 35.13
CA MET A 345 -75.74 -48.59 35.40
C MET A 345 -76.18 -49.17 36.74
N ARG A 346 -76.21 -48.37 37.82
CA ARG A 346 -76.66 -48.80 39.16
C ARG A 346 -78.10 -49.30 39.14
N GLN A 347 -79.00 -48.55 38.52
CA GLN A 347 -80.42 -48.93 38.39
C GLN A 347 -80.61 -50.18 37.52
N GLN A 348 -79.90 -50.29 36.39
CA GLN A 348 -79.99 -51.46 35.50
C GLN A 348 -79.38 -52.72 36.15
N THR A 349 -78.30 -52.58 36.92
CA THR A 349 -77.69 -53.67 37.68
C THR A 349 -78.64 -54.16 38.77
N GLN A 350 -79.26 -53.24 39.53
CA GLN A 350 -80.25 -53.61 40.54
C GLN A 350 -81.47 -54.30 39.91
N ARG A 351 -81.98 -53.81 38.78
CA ARG A 351 -83.07 -54.45 38.04
C ARG A 351 -82.71 -55.85 37.55
N HIS A 352 -81.45 -56.08 37.18
CA HIS A 352 -80.95 -57.41 36.85
C HIS A 352 -80.88 -58.34 38.06
N LEU A 353 -80.54 -57.84 39.25
CA LEU A 353 -80.57 -58.61 40.49
C LEU A 353 -82.01 -58.99 40.88
N GLU A 354 -82.95 -58.05 40.82
CA GLU A 354 -84.38 -58.30 41.08
C GLU A 354 -84.98 -59.36 40.12
N LEU A 355 -84.60 -59.31 38.84
CA LEU A 355 -84.99 -60.32 37.85
C LEU A 355 -84.31 -61.68 38.08
N LEU A 356 -83.06 -61.69 38.53
CA LEU A 356 -82.33 -62.92 38.86
C LEU A 356 -82.94 -63.60 40.08
N ASP A 357 -83.29 -62.84 41.12
CA ASP A 357 -83.94 -63.31 42.35
C ASP A 357 -85.31 -63.94 42.02
N THR A 358 -86.15 -63.21 41.28
CA THR A 358 -87.44 -63.72 40.77
C THR A 358 -87.28 -65.00 39.92
N SER A 359 -86.21 -65.09 39.13
CA SER A 359 -85.90 -66.27 38.32
C SER A 359 -85.39 -67.45 39.15
N LEU A 360 -84.75 -67.20 40.30
CA LEU A 360 -84.31 -68.24 41.24
C LEU A 360 -85.48 -68.74 42.07
N GLU A 361 -86.37 -67.87 42.56
CA GLU A 361 -87.61 -68.27 43.24
C GLU A 361 -88.48 -69.16 42.33
N THR A 362 -88.79 -68.70 41.11
CA THR A 362 -89.61 -69.49 40.17
C THR A 362 -88.93 -70.79 39.72
N GLN A 363 -87.60 -70.85 39.70
CA GLN A 363 -86.88 -72.11 39.47
C GLN A 363 -86.94 -73.03 40.70
N LEU A 364 -86.92 -72.49 41.92
CA LEU A 364 -87.09 -73.23 43.17
C LEU A 364 -88.49 -73.88 43.21
N ASP A 365 -89.55 -73.08 42.99
CA ASP A 365 -90.94 -73.53 42.92
C ASP A 365 -91.13 -74.67 41.91
N MET A 366 -90.54 -74.54 40.71
CA MET A 366 -90.59 -75.60 39.70
C MET A 366 -89.86 -76.87 40.15
N THR A 367 -88.75 -76.76 40.90
CA THR A 367 -88.07 -77.93 41.46
C THR A 367 -88.82 -78.57 42.62
N GLU A 368 -89.50 -77.80 43.47
CA GLU A 368 -90.33 -78.32 44.56
C GLU A 368 -91.56 -79.05 44.00
N ALA A 369 -92.26 -78.45 43.04
CA ALA A 369 -93.38 -79.11 42.34
C ALA A 369 -92.94 -80.39 41.61
N ALA A 370 -91.75 -80.40 40.97
CA ALA A 370 -91.20 -81.61 40.36
C ALA A 370 -90.84 -82.70 41.39
N LEU A 371 -90.34 -82.30 42.56
CA LEU A 371 -90.09 -83.19 43.70
C LEU A 371 -91.38 -83.78 44.25
N GLU A 372 -92.44 -82.98 44.44
CA GLU A 372 -93.75 -83.45 44.90
C GLU A 372 -94.38 -84.44 43.91
N ILE A 373 -94.31 -84.15 42.60
CA ILE A 373 -94.75 -85.08 41.54
C ILE A 373 -93.97 -86.40 41.60
N GLN A 374 -92.66 -86.39 41.85
CA GLN A 374 -91.90 -87.64 42.05
C GLN A 374 -92.28 -88.34 43.36
N LEU A 375 -92.56 -87.60 44.43
CA LEU A 375 -92.95 -88.16 45.74
C LEU A 375 -94.32 -88.86 45.67
N ASP A 376 -95.29 -88.27 44.97
CA ASP A 376 -96.57 -88.92 44.66
C ASP A 376 -96.40 -90.08 43.66
N GLY A 377 -95.46 -89.97 42.71
CA GLY A 377 -95.03 -91.08 41.88
C GLY A 377 -94.50 -92.26 42.69
N PHE A 378 -93.68 -92.00 43.72
CA PHE A 378 -93.19 -93.01 44.67
C PHE A 378 -94.31 -93.59 45.53
N LYS A 379 -95.26 -92.79 46.04
CA LYS A 379 -96.46 -93.31 46.74
C LYS A 379 -97.29 -94.21 45.83
N GLY A 380 -97.50 -93.83 44.58
CA GLY A 380 -98.20 -94.65 43.58
C GLY A 380 -97.46 -95.94 43.26
N LEU A 381 -96.12 -95.91 43.24
CA LEU A 381 -95.28 -97.10 43.04
C LEU A 381 -95.22 -98.00 44.27
N GLN A 382 -95.31 -97.44 45.49
CA GLN A 382 -95.47 -98.17 46.74
C GLN A 382 -96.85 -98.85 46.83
N ASN A 383 -97.94 -98.12 46.55
CA ASN A 383 -99.29 -98.70 46.50
C ASN A 383 -99.36 -99.87 45.49
N ARG A 384 -98.67 -99.74 44.35
CA ARG A 384 -98.52 -100.83 43.36
C ARG A 384 -97.63 -101.97 43.84
N PHE A 385 -96.71 -101.74 44.77
CA PHE A 385 -95.91 -102.78 45.43
C PHE A 385 -96.75 -103.54 46.47
N ASP A 386 -97.56 -102.84 47.26
CA ASP A 386 -98.50 -103.45 48.21
C ASP A 386 -99.58 -104.27 47.46
N GLU A 387 -100.07 -103.76 46.33
CA GLU A 387 -100.98 -104.47 45.43
C GLU A 387 -100.29 -105.64 44.72
N LEU A 388 -99.00 -105.53 44.38
CA LEU A 388 -98.19 -106.66 43.89
C LEU A 388 -97.93 -107.71 44.97
N GLU A 389 -97.71 -107.34 46.23
CA GLU A 389 -97.54 -108.29 47.34
C GLU A 389 -98.86 -109.04 47.62
N SER A 390 -100.00 -108.36 47.47
CA SER A 390 -101.33 -108.98 47.43
C SER A 390 -101.48 -109.96 46.27
N GLN A 391 -101.07 -109.58 45.05
CA GLN A 391 -101.15 -110.44 43.87
C GLN A 391 -100.11 -111.59 43.85
N LEU A 392 -98.97 -111.44 44.52
CA LEU A 392 -97.92 -112.47 44.62
C LEU A 392 -98.37 -113.69 45.43
N HIS A 393 -99.36 -113.52 46.30
CA HIS A 393 -100.08 -114.63 46.94
C HIS A 393 -100.99 -115.40 45.97
N SER A 394 -101.08 -114.99 44.68
CA SER A 394 -101.99 -115.55 43.67
C SER A 394 -101.43 -115.65 42.24
N GLY A 395 -100.16 -116.06 42.07
CA GLY A 395 -99.74 -116.78 40.86
C GLY A 395 -98.74 -116.09 39.92
N THR A 396 -97.80 -116.91 39.43
CA THR A 396 -96.73 -116.61 38.47
C THR A 396 -97.21 -116.45 37.02
N GLU A 397 -96.57 -115.58 36.20
CA GLU A 397 -95.66 -115.98 35.08
C GLU A 397 -95.14 -114.81 34.18
N LYS A 398 -93.83 -114.86 33.85
CA LYS A 398 -93.11 -114.55 32.56
C LYS A 398 -93.19 -113.20 31.79
N GLY A 399 -91.97 -112.74 31.42
CA GLY A 399 -91.60 -112.05 30.14
C GLY A 399 -91.82 -110.53 30.03
N GLU A 400 -91.15 -109.75 29.18
CA GLU A 400 -89.83 -109.82 28.49
C GLU A 400 -89.47 -108.37 27.98
N ALA A 401 -88.31 -108.12 27.33
CA ALA A 401 -87.77 -106.76 27.00
C ALA A 401 -87.97 -106.35 25.49
N PRO A 402 -87.25 -105.39 24.80
CA PRO A 402 -86.20 -104.38 25.17
C PRO A 402 -86.20 -102.99 24.38
N THR A 403 -85.17 -102.13 24.62
CA THR A 403 -84.54 -101.07 23.71
C THR A 403 -85.35 -99.85 23.19
N SER A 404 -84.82 -98.68 22.77
CA SER A 404 -83.48 -97.96 22.70
C SER A 404 -83.71 -96.41 22.59
N GLU A 405 -82.90 -95.41 22.14
CA GLU A 405 -81.57 -95.26 21.45
C GLU A 405 -80.90 -93.83 21.65
N ALA A 406 -80.19 -93.23 20.67
CA ALA A 406 -79.42 -91.94 20.70
C ALA A 406 -79.36 -91.28 19.26
N PRO A 407 -78.39 -90.45 18.74
CA PRO A 407 -77.23 -89.63 19.26
C PRO A 407 -77.03 -88.21 18.57
N VAL A 408 -75.78 -87.65 18.48
CA VAL A 408 -75.16 -86.65 17.51
C VAL A 408 -74.66 -85.25 18.04
N LEU A 409 -73.64 -84.64 17.37
CA LEU A 409 -72.78 -83.45 17.70
C LEU A 409 -72.57 -82.46 16.50
N GLU A 410 -71.69 -81.41 16.65
CA GLU A 410 -70.87 -80.60 15.66
C GLU A 410 -70.96 -79.04 15.83
N SER A 411 -70.24 -78.09 15.16
CA SER A 411 -68.84 -77.85 14.64
C SER A 411 -68.76 -76.37 14.06
N THR A 412 -67.68 -75.65 13.65
CA THR A 412 -66.21 -75.51 13.96
C THR A 412 -65.59 -74.20 13.34
N GLU A 413 -64.59 -73.58 14.02
CA GLU A 413 -63.49 -72.68 13.52
C GLU A 413 -63.78 -71.26 12.88
N ALA A 414 -62.74 -70.58 12.30
CA ALA A 414 -62.59 -69.10 12.21
C ALA A 414 -61.82 -68.53 10.95
N GLU A 415 -61.67 -67.19 10.81
CA GLU A 415 -61.11 -66.45 9.63
C GLU A 415 -60.24 -65.18 9.97
N THR A 416 -59.89 -64.30 8.99
CA THR A 416 -58.65 -63.47 8.94
C THR A 416 -58.76 -61.98 8.44
N ALA A 417 -57.61 -61.36 8.04
CA ALA A 417 -57.37 -60.14 7.18
C ALA A 417 -57.19 -58.70 7.80
N THR A 418 -56.56 -57.66 7.17
CA THR A 418 -55.24 -57.47 6.46
C THR A 418 -54.94 -55.98 6.06
N VAL A 419 -53.69 -55.45 6.26
CA VAL A 419 -52.87 -54.58 5.31
C VAL A 419 -53.37 -53.11 4.99
N PRO A 420 -52.63 -52.08 4.41
CA PRO A 420 -51.18 -51.75 4.10
C PRO A 420 -50.62 -50.36 4.58
N GLU A 421 -49.37 -50.02 4.17
CA GLU A 421 -48.90 -48.76 3.46
C GLU A 421 -47.63 -48.00 4.01
N GLU A 422 -47.15 -46.93 3.33
CA GLU A 422 -45.71 -46.63 3.04
C GLU A 422 -45.23 -45.15 3.26
N VAL A 423 -43.90 -44.88 3.14
CA VAL A 423 -43.18 -43.64 2.67
C VAL A 423 -42.05 -43.08 3.60
N VAL A 424 -40.96 -42.54 3.01
CA VAL A 424 -39.70 -42.01 3.63
C VAL A 424 -39.27 -40.67 2.97
N PRO A 425 -38.51 -39.76 3.63
CA PRO A 425 -37.03 -39.64 3.46
C PRO A 425 -36.27 -39.36 4.80
N GLU A 426 -34.98 -39.65 5.04
CA GLU A 426 -33.69 -39.23 4.39
C GLU A 426 -33.36 -37.72 4.51
N THR A 427 -32.16 -37.23 4.89
CA THR A 427 -30.84 -37.82 5.29
C THR A 427 -30.13 -36.96 6.38
N LEU A 428 -29.32 -37.53 7.30
CA LEU A 428 -28.47 -36.73 8.22
C LEU A 428 -27.18 -37.43 8.78
N ASP A 429 -26.56 -38.38 8.07
CA ASP A 429 -25.46 -39.20 8.62
C ASP A 429 -24.23 -39.30 7.67
N ASN A 430 -23.35 -38.29 7.63
CA ASN A 430 -22.13 -38.38 6.80
C ASN A 430 -20.85 -37.66 7.28
N GLU A 431 -20.89 -36.80 8.31
CA GLU A 431 -19.67 -36.12 8.79
C GLU A 431 -18.89 -36.89 9.88
N SER A 432 -19.58 -37.76 10.63
CA SER A 432 -18.99 -38.60 11.68
C SER A 432 -18.07 -39.70 11.16
N ALA A 433 -18.27 -40.14 9.91
CA ALA A 433 -17.49 -41.19 9.28
C ALA A 433 -16.13 -40.70 8.74
N GLU A 434 -16.06 -39.49 8.16
CA GLU A 434 -14.81 -38.98 7.56
C GLU A 434 -13.70 -38.76 8.61
N LEU A 435 -14.06 -38.25 9.79
CA LEU A 435 -13.11 -37.94 10.86
C LEU A 435 -12.39 -39.17 11.44
N GLN A 436 -13.00 -40.36 11.38
CA GLN A 436 -12.37 -41.60 11.86
C GLN A 436 -11.26 -42.11 10.93
N GLN A 437 -11.25 -41.68 9.66
CA GLN A 437 -10.27 -42.14 8.68
C GLN A 437 -8.94 -41.37 8.82
N ALA A 438 -8.98 -40.06 9.04
CA ALA A 438 -7.80 -39.20 9.23
C ALA A 438 -6.94 -39.62 10.45
N ALA A 439 -7.57 -40.09 11.53
CA ALA A 439 -6.90 -40.50 12.77
C ALA A 439 -5.96 -41.72 12.64
N THR A 440 -5.88 -42.35 11.46
CA THR A 440 -5.05 -43.54 11.21
C THR A 440 -3.77 -43.27 10.41
N THR A 441 -3.55 -42.03 9.96
CA THR A 441 -2.46 -41.67 9.01
C THR A 441 -1.45 -40.67 9.59
N THR A 442 -1.35 -40.53 10.91
CA THR A 442 -0.46 -39.55 11.55
C THR A 442 1.03 -39.90 11.38
N THR A 443 1.73 -39.20 10.49
CA THR A 443 3.21 -39.15 10.48
C THR A 443 3.72 -37.73 10.73
N GLN A 444 4.23 -37.49 11.95
CA GLN A 444 4.96 -36.29 12.40
C GLN A 444 4.15 -34.96 12.45
N PRO A 445 3.47 -34.66 13.57
CA PRO A 445 3.24 -33.26 13.95
C PRO A 445 4.57 -32.58 14.32
N PHE A 446 4.67 -31.28 14.10
CA PHE A 446 5.83 -30.46 14.50
C PHE A 446 5.64 -29.95 15.93
N ASN A 447 6.57 -30.24 16.84
CA ASN A 447 6.52 -29.73 18.22
C ASN A 447 7.01 -28.27 18.28
N GLY A 448 6.13 -27.36 18.70
CA GLY A 448 6.50 -26.16 19.46
C GLY A 448 6.26 -26.42 20.96
N ASP A 449 7.17 -26.00 21.83
CA ASP A 449 7.06 -26.23 23.27
C ASP A 449 6.26 -25.13 24.00
N ASP A 450 5.65 -25.53 25.13
CA ASP A 450 5.04 -24.73 26.20
C ASP A 450 3.76 -23.93 25.87
N LEU A 451 2.60 -24.47 26.31
CA LEU A 451 1.84 -23.86 27.42
C LEU A 451 0.87 -24.87 28.04
N SER A 452 0.18 -24.50 29.13
CA SER A 452 -0.42 -25.47 30.08
C SER A 452 -1.88 -25.24 30.49
N SER A 453 -2.50 -26.34 30.93
CA SER A 453 -3.65 -26.47 31.86
C SER A 453 -5.10 -26.50 31.32
N ASP A 454 -5.71 -27.68 31.46
CA ASP A 454 -7.12 -27.93 31.85
C ASP A 454 -8.24 -27.06 31.23
N LYS A 455 -8.35 -27.11 29.90
CA LYS A 455 -9.61 -27.41 29.16
C LYS A 455 -9.29 -27.87 27.74
N PRO A 456 -10.20 -28.63 27.10
CA PRO A 456 -10.28 -28.66 25.65
C PRO A 456 -10.92 -27.34 25.20
N ASP A 457 -10.14 -26.26 25.13
CA ASP A 457 -10.62 -25.02 24.52
C ASP A 457 -10.92 -25.29 23.04
N ASN A 458 -11.96 -24.61 22.53
CA ASN A 458 -12.50 -24.87 21.18
C ASN A 458 -11.42 -24.77 20.08
N TYR A 459 -10.41 -23.94 20.35
CA TYR A 459 -9.19 -23.76 19.57
C TYR A 459 -8.48 -25.06 19.17
N ASP A 460 -8.03 -25.89 20.11
CA ASP A 460 -7.26 -27.11 19.82
C ASP A 460 -8.05 -28.09 18.95
N ALA A 461 -9.36 -28.16 19.18
CA ALA A 461 -10.29 -29.00 18.43
C ALA A 461 -10.55 -28.48 17.01
N LEU A 462 -10.51 -27.16 16.80
CA LEU A 462 -10.60 -26.54 15.47
C LEU A 462 -9.28 -26.73 14.70
N GLN A 463 -8.14 -26.47 15.33
CA GLN A 463 -6.81 -26.68 14.73
C GLN A 463 -6.61 -28.15 14.32
N SER A 464 -6.97 -29.09 15.19
CA SER A 464 -6.90 -30.54 14.90
C SER A 464 -7.80 -30.95 13.72
N LYS A 465 -9.00 -30.35 13.59
CA LYS A 465 -9.89 -30.57 12.44
C LYS A 465 -9.32 -29.97 11.16
N ALA A 466 -8.73 -28.78 11.22
CA ALA A 466 -8.15 -28.11 10.07
C ALA A 466 -7.02 -28.96 9.45
N PHE A 467 -6.09 -29.45 10.27
CA PHE A 467 -5.06 -30.40 9.85
C PHE A 467 -5.65 -31.70 9.29
N ALA A 468 -6.65 -32.30 9.95
CA ALA A 468 -7.28 -33.52 9.46
C ALA A 468 -7.93 -33.34 8.07
N PHE A 469 -8.53 -32.18 7.78
CA PHE A 469 -9.06 -31.88 6.45
C PHE A 469 -7.99 -31.51 5.42
N MET A 470 -6.84 -30.99 5.85
CA MET A 470 -5.67 -30.72 4.98
C MET A 470 -5.02 -32.03 4.51
N GLU A 471 -4.77 -32.98 5.42
CA GLU A 471 -4.28 -34.33 5.11
C GLU A 471 -5.21 -35.12 4.18
N LEU A 472 -6.53 -34.90 4.30
CA LEU A 472 -7.54 -35.47 3.39
C LEU A 472 -7.66 -34.72 2.05
N GLY A 473 -6.83 -33.70 1.79
CA GLY A 473 -6.88 -32.87 0.59
C GLY A 473 -8.16 -32.03 0.44
N ARG A 474 -9.00 -31.95 1.49
CA ARG A 474 -10.24 -31.15 1.53
C ARG A 474 -9.92 -29.70 1.91
N ASN A 475 -8.95 -29.09 1.24
CA ASN A 475 -8.30 -27.83 1.63
C ASN A 475 -9.27 -26.66 1.89
N LYS A 476 -10.43 -26.61 1.21
CA LYS A 476 -11.46 -25.59 1.48
C LYS A 476 -12.10 -25.74 2.88
N LYS A 477 -12.43 -26.97 3.30
CA LYS A 477 -12.86 -27.25 4.70
C LYS A 477 -11.72 -27.00 5.70
N ALA A 478 -10.47 -27.27 5.32
CA ALA A 478 -9.32 -26.96 6.17
C ALA A 478 -9.20 -25.45 6.42
N ILE A 479 -9.33 -24.62 5.38
CA ILE A 479 -9.35 -23.16 5.46
C ILE A 479 -10.48 -22.66 6.37
N GLU A 480 -11.71 -23.18 6.21
CA GLU A 480 -12.86 -22.83 7.05
C GLU A 480 -12.57 -23.07 8.56
N TYR A 481 -11.85 -24.14 8.91
CA TYR A 481 -11.46 -24.42 10.30
C TYR A 481 -10.21 -23.65 10.76
N PHE A 482 -9.25 -23.36 9.88
CA PHE A 482 -8.13 -22.46 10.22
C PHE A 482 -8.62 -21.03 10.47
N GLU A 483 -9.60 -20.53 9.72
CA GLU A 483 -10.23 -19.22 9.95
C GLU A 483 -10.92 -19.17 11.31
N GLN A 484 -11.72 -20.18 11.65
CA GLN A 484 -12.31 -20.29 13.00
C GLN A 484 -11.24 -20.39 14.10
N ALA A 485 -10.13 -21.09 13.89
CA ALA A 485 -9.05 -21.18 14.88
C ALA A 485 -8.34 -19.83 15.08
N ILE A 486 -8.12 -19.05 14.01
CA ILE A 486 -7.53 -17.70 14.04
C ILE A 486 -8.40 -16.72 14.83
N GLU A 487 -9.73 -16.86 14.82
CA GLU A 487 -10.62 -16.04 15.66
C GLU A 487 -10.40 -16.27 17.17
N PHE A 488 -9.92 -17.45 17.58
CA PHE A 488 -9.60 -17.75 18.99
C PHE A 488 -8.13 -17.45 19.35
N ASN A 489 -7.19 -17.66 18.43
CA ASN A 489 -5.78 -17.31 18.63
C ASN A 489 -5.15 -16.66 17.37
N PRO A 490 -5.18 -15.32 17.27
CA PRO A 490 -4.63 -14.60 16.13
C PRO A 490 -3.12 -14.37 16.20
N GLU A 491 -2.43 -14.80 17.28
CA GLU A 491 -0.97 -14.67 17.41
C GLU A 491 -0.22 -15.94 16.96
N GLU A 492 -0.93 -17.06 16.73
CA GLU A 492 -0.33 -18.32 16.29
C GLU A 492 -0.02 -18.33 14.78
N PHE A 493 1.26 -18.13 14.45
CA PHE A 493 1.75 -18.08 13.07
C PHE A 493 1.46 -19.34 12.26
N SER A 494 1.42 -20.53 12.89
CA SER A 494 1.23 -21.79 12.16
C SER A 494 -0.16 -21.91 11.53
N LEU A 495 -1.20 -21.25 12.07
CA LEU A 495 -2.53 -21.23 11.46
C LEU A 495 -2.50 -20.50 10.11
N PHE A 496 -1.89 -19.31 10.09
CA PHE A 496 -1.71 -18.51 8.89
C PHE A 496 -0.82 -19.21 7.86
N TYR A 497 0.24 -19.88 8.32
CA TYR A 497 1.13 -20.67 7.45
C TYR A 497 0.41 -21.85 6.79
N ASN A 498 -0.31 -22.68 7.56
CA ASN A 498 -1.02 -23.84 7.01
C ASN A 498 -2.24 -23.43 6.16
N LYS A 499 -2.90 -22.30 6.48
CA LYS A 499 -3.88 -21.66 5.61
C LYS A 499 -3.25 -21.23 4.27
N ALA A 500 -2.05 -20.65 4.29
CA ALA A 500 -1.31 -20.30 3.07
C ALA A 500 -0.98 -21.54 2.22
N CYS A 501 -0.57 -22.66 2.85
CA CYS A 501 -0.35 -23.94 2.15
C CYS A 501 -1.64 -24.47 1.51
N CYS A 502 -2.77 -24.44 2.24
CA CYS A 502 -4.08 -24.82 1.71
C CYS A 502 -4.49 -24.00 0.47
N HIS A 503 -4.32 -22.67 0.50
CA HIS A 503 -4.58 -21.82 -0.67
C HIS A 503 -3.59 -22.08 -1.81
N ALA A 504 -2.32 -22.41 -1.51
CA ALA A 504 -1.32 -22.71 -2.52
C ALA A 504 -1.66 -23.99 -3.28
N LEU A 505 -2.01 -25.06 -2.57
CA LEU A 505 -2.51 -26.32 -3.15
C LEU A 505 -3.82 -26.13 -3.95
N LEU A 506 -4.63 -25.11 -3.65
CA LEU A 506 -5.80 -24.71 -4.45
C LEU A 506 -5.47 -23.80 -5.66
N GLY A 507 -4.24 -23.29 -5.75
CA GLY A 507 -3.80 -22.33 -6.78
C GLY A 507 -4.27 -20.89 -6.54
N GLU A 508 -4.77 -20.56 -5.35
CA GLU A 508 -5.37 -19.28 -4.99
C GLU A 508 -4.29 -18.26 -4.58
N ILE A 509 -3.37 -17.95 -5.50
CA ILE A 509 -2.10 -17.22 -5.24
C ILE A 509 -2.29 -15.94 -4.43
N ASP A 510 -3.34 -15.17 -4.69
CA ASP A 510 -3.61 -13.89 -4.00
C ASP A 510 -3.82 -14.10 -2.50
N SER A 511 -4.58 -15.12 -2.12
CA SER A 511 -4.80 -15.52 -0.73
C SER A 511 -3.54 -16.07 -0.07
N VAL A 512 -2.66 -16.75 -0.83
CA VAL A 512 -1.37 -17.23 -0.33
C VAL A 512 -0.46 -16.07 0.07
N ILE A 513 -0.38 -15.01 -0.75
CA ILE A 513 0.46 -13.85 -0.44
C ILE A 513 0.01 -13.19 0.87
N VAL A 514 -1.30 -13.00 1.06
CA VAL A 514 -1.85 -12.40 2.29
C VAL A 514 -1.61 -13.30 3.51
N ALA A 515 -1.99 -14.58 3.45
CA ALA A 515 -1.85 -15.49 4.58
C ALA A 515 -0.38 -15.71 4.98
N LEU A 516 0.54 -15.80 4.00
CA LEU A 516 1.97 -15.94 4.26
C LEU A 516 2.62 -14.62 4.73
N GLN A 517 2.08 -13.45 4.36
CA GLN A 517 2.54 -12.17 4.91
C GLN A 517 2.25 -12.07 6.41
N GLU A 518 1.05 -12.43 6.86
CA GLU A 518 0.72 -12.47 8.29
C GLU A 518 1.58 -13.51 9.04
N ALA A 519 1.77 -14.71 8.46
CA ALA A 519 2.64 -15.74 9.04
C ALA A 519 4.11 -15.27 9.20
N ILE A 520 4.66 -14.57 8.20
CA ILE A 520 6.03 -14.00 8.25
C ILE A 520 6.12 -12.83 9.24
N TYR A 521 5.05 -12.04 9.39
CA TYR A 521 4.98 -10.94 10.36
C TYR A 521 4.95 -11.44 11.81
N LEU A 522 4.22 -12.53 12.08
CA LEU A 522 4.16 -13.19 13.39
C LEU A 522 5.45 -13.99 13.69
N ASN A 523 5.98 -14.74 12.72
CA ASN A 523 7.26 -15.44 12.85
C ASN A 523 8.07 -15.40 11.54
N SER A 524 9.24 -14.75 11.58
CA SER A 524 10.17 -14.66 10.45
C SER A 524 10.69 -16.01 9.92
N GLU A 525 10.65 -17.10 10.72
CA GLU A 525 11.10 -18.42 10.28
C GLU A 525 10.24 -18.99 9.13
N CYS A 526 8.97 -18.56 9.02
CA CYS A 526 8.09 -18.83 7.89
C CYS A 526 8.72 -18.49 6.54
N LEU A 527 9.61 -17.49 6.49
CA LEU A 527 10.32 -17.07 5.28
C LEU A 527 11.28 -18.14 4.76
N GLU A 528 11.95 -18.90 5.65
CA GLU A 528 12.85 -19.98 5.28
C GLU A 528 12.10 -21.30 5.04
N MET A 529 11.08 -21.58 5.86
CA MET A 529 10.16 -22.72 5.63
C MET A 529 9.56 -22.62 4.23
N ALA A 530 8.92 -21.49 3.90
CA ALA A 530 8.25 -21.30 2.62
C ALA A 530 9.22 -21.37 1.42
N LYS A 531 10.53 -21.12 1.58
CA LYS A 531 11.54 -21.28 0.51
C LYS A 531 11.81 -22.74 0.13
N THR A 532 11.51 -23.69 1.01
CA THR A 532 11.83 -25.12 0.83
C THR A 532 10.61 -26.04 0.83
N ASP A 533 9.48 -25.58 1.37
CA ASP A 533 8.20 -26.27 1.39
C ASP A 533 7.68 -26.59 -0.03
N SER A 534 7.14 -27.81 -0.17
CA SER A 534 6.61 -28.37 -1.42
C SER A 534 5.24 -27.84 -1.80
N ASP A 535 4.41 -27.40 -0.84
CA ASP A 535 3.04 -26.97 -1.11
C ASP A 535 2.99 -25.67 -1.94
N PHE A 536 4.09 -24.91 -1.91
CA PHE A 536 4.30 -23.73 -2.74
C PHE A 536 5.02 -24.01 -4.07
N GLU A 537 5.35 -25.26 -4.43
CA GLU A 537 6.12 -25.53 -5.66
C GLU A 537 5.37 -25.11 -6.93
N ASN A 538 4.04 -25.17 -6.92
CA ASN A 538 3.20 -24.69 -8.03
C ASN A 538 3.20 -23.15 -8.21
N ILE A 539 3.49 -22.38 -7.15
CA ILE A 539 3.62 -20.90 -7.18
C ILE A 539 5.07 -20.43 -7.09
N ARG A 540 6.05 -21.33 -6.95
CA ARG A 540 7.52 -21.12 -6.87
C ARG A 540 8.09 -20.20 -7.97
N TYR A 541 7.35 -20.02 -9.06
CA TYR A 541 7.71 -19.21 -10.23
C TYR A 541 6.98 -17.87 -10.33
N ASP A 542 5.93 -17.63 -9.53
CA ASP A 542 5.19 -16.36 -9.50
C ASP A 542 6.08 -15.19 -9.04
N ALA A 543 5.93 -14.05 -9.69
CA ALA A 543 6.78 -12.88 -9.45
C ALA A 543 6.54 -12.23 -8.08
N ARG A 544 5.31 -12.30 -7.55
CA ARG A 544 4.89 -11.70 -6.27
C ARG A 544 5.33 -12.58 -5.11
N PHE A 545 5.14 -13.90 -5.23
CA PHE A 545 5.69 -14.87 -4.28
C PHE A 545 7.23 -14.79 -4.20
N ARG A 546 7.91 -14.67 -5.35
CA ARG A 546 9.36 -14.42 -5.41
C ARG A 546 9.79 -13.06 -4.86
N SER A 547 8.91 -12.05 -4.87
CA SER A 547 9.17 -10.76 -4.26
C SER A 547 9.00 -10.81 -2.74
N LEU A 548 7.99 -11.52 -2.24
CA LEU A 548 7.75 -11.74 -0.81
C LEU A 548 8.95 -12.43 -0.15
N LEU A 549 9.44 -13.52 -0.75
CA LEU A 549 10.61 -14.28 -0.28
C LEU A 549 11.97 -13.55 -0.43
N ARG A 550 11.95 -12.27 -0.83
CA ARG A 550 13.12 -11.36 -0.96
C ARG A 550 12.88 -9.99 -0.28
N GLY A 551 11.70 -9.75 0.29
CA GLY A 551 11.23 -8.43 0.72
C GLY A 551 11.45 -8.12 2.20
N TYR A 552 12.01 -9.08 2.94
CA TYR A 552 12.32 -9.04 4.38
C TYR A 552 13.78 -9.48 4.58
#